data_AF-A0A7U6JG16-F1
#
_entry.id   AF-A0A7U6JG16-F1
#
_cell.length_a   1.000
_cell.length_b   1.000
_cell.length_c   1.000
_cell.angle_alpha   90.00
_cell.angle_beta   90.00
_cell.angle_gamma   90.00
#
_symmetry.space_group_name_H-M   'P 1'
#
loop_
_entity.id
_entity.type
_entity.pdbx_description
1 polymer ?
#
loop_
_entity_poly.entity_id
_entity_poly.type
_entity_poly.pdbx_seq_one_letter_code
_entity_poly.pdbx_strand_id
1 'polypeptide(L)'
;MMKKVEEVLKKLEEGGFMSLSLKERKAVIREEAAIYKKLTKKEKSRMLDEFVKLTGYSRCYASYVLRTYGSKVVVDLENGKRTVFIGDDLYSGKGLKIRKRKRERVYGEEVFNALVYLWKMSDYLCGKRLNVYMKEIIPILENFNEFPYSKEIKEKLLSISPATIDRLLKKEKDKFKLKMKGKTLTKPGTLLKHSIPIRTFSEWNEKEPGFVEVDLVGHDGGNLRGEFLYSLDVTDIHTG
;
A
#
# COMPACT_ATOMS: atom_id res chain seq x y z
N MET A 1 3.33 -4.95 -26.66
CA MET A 1 3.21 -5.41 -25.25
C MET A 1 2.88 -6.91 -25.18
N MET A 2 1.93 -7.42 -25.98
CA MET A 2 1.52 -8.83 -25.99
C MET A 2 2.61 -9.84 -26.37
N LYS A 3 3.43 -9.54 -27.39
CA LYS A 3 4.58 -10.39 -27.78
C LYS A 3 5.56 -10.69 -26.64
N LYS A 4 5.72 -9.74 -25.72
CA LYS A 4 6.63 -9.87 -24.56
C LYS A 4 6.01 -10.71 -23.44
N VAL A 5 4.68 -10.73 -23.36
CA VAL A 5 3.92 -11.56 -22.41
C VAL A 5 3.88 -13.00 -22.91
N GLU A 6 3.64 -13.23 -24.20
CA GLU A 6 3.69 -14.56 -24.84
C GLU A 6 5.09 -15.18 -24.77
N GLU A 7 6.15 -14.39 -24.98
CA GLU A 7 7.54 -14.85 -24.81
C GLU A 7 7.85 -15.22 -23.36
N VAL A 8 7.24 -14.54 -22.38
CA VAL A 8 7.39 -14.85 -20.95
C VAL A 8 6.59 -16.10 -20.57
N LEU A 9 5.39 -16.28 -21.12
CA LEU A 9 4.53 -17.46 -20.91
C LEU A 9 5.14 -18.72 -21.54
N LYS A 10 5.71 -18.61 -22.73
CA LYS A 10 6.41 -19.73 -23.37
C LYS A 10 7.65 -20.17 -22.57
N LYS A 11 8.39 -19.21 -22.00
CA LYS A 11 9.48 -19.49 -21.05
C LYS A 11 9.01 -20.08 -19.72
N LEU A 12 7.75 -19.87 -19.32
CA LEU A 12 7.15 -20.50 -18.14
C LEU A 12 6.80 -21.97 -18.39
N GLU A 13 6.28 -22.30 -19.57
CA GLU A 13 5.91 -23.67 -19.97
C GLU A 13 7.13 -24.58 -20.24
N GLU A 14 8.22 -24.01 -20.76
CA GLU A 14 9.47 -24.73 -21.04
C GLU A 14 10.37 -24.96 -19.79
N GLY A 15 9.87 -24.66 -18.57
CA GLY A 15 10.64 -24.77 -17.33
C GLY A 15 11.76 -23.74 -17.19
N GLY A 16 11.75 -22.69 -18.03
CA GLY A 16 12.80 -21.69 -18.17
C GLY A 16 12.66 -20.48 -17.24
N PHE A 17 12.23 -20.65 -15.99
CA PHE A 17 12.29 -19.58 -15.00
C PHE A 17 13.41 -19.80 -13.99
N MET A 18 14.41 -18.92 -14.06
CA MET A 18 15.19 -18.43 -12.93
C MET A 18 15.68 -19.52 -11.95
N SER A 19 16.83 -20.13 -12.23
CA SER A 19 17.46 -21.15 -11.36
C SER A 19 17.73 -20.69 -9.92
N LEU A 20 17.64 -19.38 -9.64
CA LEU A 20 17.87 -18.78 -8.34
C LEU A 20 16.78 -17.75 -7.99
N SER A 21 16.23 -17.87 -6.78
CA SER A 21 15.42 -16.86 -6.10
C SER A 21 16.20 -15.55 -5.91
N LEU A 22 15.48 -14.46 -5.63
CA LEU A 22 16.10 -13.17 -5.33
C LEU A 22 17.07 -13.22 -4.13
N LYS A 23 16.87 -14.14 -3.19
CA LYS A 23 17.77 -14.32 -2.04
C LYS A 23 19.05 -15.03 -2.46
N GLU A 24 18.95 -16.03 -3.31
CA GLU A 24 20.10 -16.79 -3.84
C GLU A 24 20.95 -15.96 -4.80
N ARG A 25 20.33 -15.20 -5.71
CA ARG A 25 21.06 -14.25 -6.59
C ARG A 25 21.90 -13.26 -5.80
N LYS A 26 21.41 -12.79 -4.65
CA LYS A 26 22.13 -11.89 -3.75
C LYS A 26 23.34 -12.56 -3.10
N ALA A 27 23.20 -13.83 -2.70
CA ALA A 27 24.32 -14.60 -2.17
C ALA A 27 25.41 -14.74 -3.23
N VAL A 28 25.03 -15.07 -4.47
CA VAL A 28 25.96 -15.14 -5.60
C VAL A 28 26.65 -13.78 -5.84
N ILE A 29 25.90 -12.67 -5.91
CA ILE A 29 26.49 -11.32 -6.08
C ILE A 29 27.54 -11.03 -5.01
N ARG A 30 27.28 -11.39 -3.75
CA ARG A 30 28.21 -11.14 -2.64
C ARG A 30 29.56 -11.79 -2.86
N GLU A 31 29.56 -13.07 -3.24
CA GLU A 31 30.79 -13.85 -3.44
C GLU A 31 31.48 -13.44 -4.75
N GLU A 32 30.72 -13.29 -5.82
CA GLU A 32 31.24 -13.04 -7.17
C GLU A 32 31.76 -11.61 -7.36
N ALA A 33 31.18 -10.60 -6.71
CA ALA A 33 31.59 -9.20 -6.91
C ALA A 33 33.04 -8.95 -6.49
N ALA A 34 33.54 -9.61 -5.44
CA ALA A 34 34.92 -9.45 -4.97
C ALA A 34 35.93 -10.01 -5.99
N ILE A 35 35.60 -11.13 -6.61
CA ILE A 35 36.40 -11.78 -7.66
C ILE A 35 36.34 -10.93 -8.93
N TYR A 36 35.13 -10.57 -9.37
CA TYR A 36 34.89 -9.79 -10.59
C TYR A 36 35.70 -8.49 -10.61
N LYS A 37 35.83 -7.79 -9.49
CA LYS A 37 36.61 -6.53 -9.42
C LYS A 37 38.10 -6.73 -9.73
N LYS A 38 38.67 -7.87 -9.34
CA LYS A 38 40.11 -8.19 -9.47
C LYS A 38 40.49 -8.77 -10.84
N LEU A 39 39.52 -9.27 -11.61
CA LEU A 39 39.75 -9.91 -12.90
C LEU A 39 40.16 -8.93 -14.03
N THR A 40 40.88 -9.44 -15.02
CA THR A 40 41.20 -8.73 -16.26
C THR A 40 39.97 -8.62 -17.18
N LYS A 41 40.05 -7.79 -18.23
CA LYS A 41 38.91 -7.55 -19.15
C LYS A 41 38.38 -8.84 -19.80
N LYS A 42 39.27 -9.77 -20.18
CA LYS A 42 38.91 -11.04 -20.84
C LYS A 42 38.22 -11.99 -19.86
N GLU A 43 38.74 -12.10 -18.64
CA GLU A 43 38.17 -12.93 -17.58
C GLU A 43 36.83 -12.39 -17.06
N LYS A 44 36.68 -11.07 -16.95
CA LYS A 44 35.40 -10.41 -16.63
C LYS A 44 34.30 -10.77 -17.62
N SER A 45 34.63 -10.83 -18.91
CA SER A 45 33.65 -11.20 -19.95
C SER A 45 33.12 -12.62 -19.73
N ARG A 46 34.03 -13.58 -19.49
CA ARG A 46 33.67 -14.98 -19.24
C ARG A 46 32.84 -15.15 -17.96
N MET A 47 33.26 -14.50 -16.88
CA MET A 47 32.51 -14.51 -15.62
C MET A 47 31.11 -13.90 -15.78
N LEU A 48 30.96 -12.83 -16.57
CA LEU A 48 29.65 -12.25 -16.86
C LEU A 48 28.76 -13.19 -17.68
N ASP A 49 29.33 -13.96 -18.60
CA ASP A 49 28.57 -14.95 -19.39
C ASP A 49 28.01 -16.05 -18.47
N GLU A 50 28.80 -16.52 -17.52
CA GLU A 50 28.40 -17.52 -16.52
C GLU A 50 27.36 -16.94 -15.54
N PHE A 51 27.60 -15.73 -15.03
CA PHE A 51 26.70 -15.06 -14.09
C PHE A 51 25.35 -14.68 -14.72
N VAL A 52 25.32 -14.28 -16.00
CA VAL A 52 24.07 -14.01 -16.74
C VAL A 52 23.25 -15.28 -16.93
N LYS A 53 23.91 -16.42 -17.24
CA LYS A 53 23.23 -17.72 -17.33
C LYS A 53 22.64 -18.17 -15.99
N LEU A 54 23.36 -17.92 -14.89
CA LEU A 54 22.94 -18.30 -13.55
C LEU A 54 21.83 -17.40 -12.97
N THR A 55 21.94 -16.08 -13.16
CA THR A 55 21.02 -15.10 -12.52
C THR A 55 19.91 -14.62 -13.45
N GLY A 56 19.99 -14.88 -14.75
CA GLY A 56 19.04 -14.38 -15.74
C GLY A 56 19.05 -12.85 -15.90
N TYR A 57 20.05 -12.15 -15.36
CA TYR A 57 20.19 -10.71 -15.53
C TYR A 57 20.67 -10.33 -16.92
N SER A 58 20.33 -9.12 -17.38
CA SER A 58 20.95 -8.58 -18.58
C SER A 58 22.44 -8.34 -18.33
N ARG A 59 23.28 -8.56 -19.34
CA ARG A 59 24.73 -8.38 -19.24
C ARG A 59 25.11 -7.00 -18.70
N CYS A 60 24.40 -5.96 -19.14
CA CYS A 60 24.58 -4.60 -18.63
C CYS A 60 24.31 -4.51 -17.13
N TYR A 61 23.17 -5.05 -16.66
CA TYR A 61 22.81 -5.03 -15.25
C TYR A 61 23.76 -5.89 -14.39
N ALA A 62 24.15 -7.07 -14.87
CA ALA A 62 25.14 -7.92 -14.22
C ALA A 62 26.49 -7.20 -14.03
N SER A 63 26.99 -6.55 -15.09
CA SER A 63 28.25 -5.81 -15.04
C SER A 63 28.20 -4.60 -14.12
N TYR A 64 27.03 -3.96 -14.02
CA TYR A 64 26.78 -2.84 -13.13
C TYR A 64 26.81 -3.34 -11.68
N VAL A 65 25.95 -4.31 -11.33
CA VAL A 65 25.80 -4.83 -9.96
C VAL A 65 27.13 -5.37 -9.43
N LEU A 66 27.87 -6.20 -10.18
CA LEU A 66 29.16 -6.74 -9.71
C LEU A 66 30.24 -5.65 -9.54
N ARG A 67 30.18 -4.56 -10.32
CA ARG A 67 31.11 -3.42 -10.23
C ARG A 67 30.79 -2.51 -9.05
N THR A 68 29.51 -2.23 -8.83
CA THR A 68 29.03 -1.26 -7.83
C THR A 68 28.81 -1.87 -6.45
N TYR A 69 28.68 -3.19 -6.34
CA TYR A 69 28.45 -3.88 -5.08
C TYR A 69 29.52 -3.56 -4.02
N GLY A 70 29.11 -2.98 -2.90
CA GLY A 70 30.00 -2.55 -1.81
C GLY A 70 30.80 -1.27 -2.09
N SER A 71 30.59 -0.60 -3.22
CA SER A 71 31.27 0.67 -3.53
C SER A 71 30.72 1.80 -2.67
N LYS A 72 31.61 2.51 -1.96
CA LYS A 72 31.28 3.64 -1.10
C LYS A 72 31.36 4.94 -1.90
N VAL A 73 30.23 5.60 -2.11
CA VAL A 73 30.14 6.94 -2.70
C VAL A 73 29.90 7.93 -1.57
N VAL A 74 30.90 8.76 -1.26
CA VAL A 74 30.75 9.85 -0.30
C VAL A 74 30.09 11.02 -1.03
N VAL A 75 28.97 11.49 -0.50
CA VAL A 75 28.24 12.65 -1.01
C VAL A 75 28.16 13.68 0.11
N ASP A 76 28.65 14.88 -0.17
CA ASP A 76 28.43 16.05 0.67
C ASP A 76 27.04 16.61 0.36
N LEU A 77 26.15 16.55 1.34
CA LEU A 77 24.82 17.16 1.24
C LEU A 77 24.93 18.67 1.49
N GLU A 78 24.02 19.45 0.90
CA GLU A 78 23.93 20.92 1.06
C GLU A 78 23.86 21.39 2.54
N ASN A 79 23.53 20.50 3.47
CA ASN A 79 23.50 20.77 4.92
C ASN A 79 24.84 20.50 5.64
N GLY A 80 25.95 20.35 4.91
CA GLY A 80 27.29 20.11 5.46
C GLY A 80 27.51 18.70 6.02
N LYS A 81 26.57 17.75 5.83
CA LYS A 81 26.72 16.37 6.29
C LYS A 81 27.31 15.48 5.21
N ARG A 82 28.45 14.85 5.51
CA ARG A 82 29.02 13.74 4.73
C ARG A 82 28.16 12.49 4.88
N THR A 83 27.64 11.97 3.78
CA THR A 83 26.92 10.69 3.75
C THR A 83 27.62 9.70 2.82
N VAL A 84 27.82 8.47 3.30
CA VAL A 84 28.42 7.39 2.51
C VAL A 84 27.29 6.50 1.98
N PHE A 85 27.07 6.52 0.67
CA PHE A 85 26.21 5.57 -0.02
C PHE A 85 27.01 4.31 -0.31
N ILE A 86 26.48 3.14 0.03
CA ILE A 86 27.11 1.86 -0.32
C ILE A 86 26.26 1.25 -1.43
N GLY A 87 26.83 1.12 -2.63
CA GLY A 87 26.20 0.46 -3.77
C GLY A 87 25.78 -0.96 -3.38
N ASP A 88 24.47 -1.18 -3.33
CA ASP A 88 23.76 -2.42 -2.97
C ASP A 88 24.21 -3.16 -1.70
N ASP A 89 24.46 -2.43 -0.62
CA ASP A 89 24.35 -2.97 0.74
C ASP A 89 22.90 -2.90 1.25
N LEU A 90 21.99 -3.57 0.53
CA LEU A 90 20.55 -3.57 0.88
C LEU A 90 20.23 -4.44 2.11
N TYR A 91 21.21 -5.17 2.68
CA TYR A 91 20.98 -6.11 3.79
C TYR A 91 22.08 -6.19 4.85
N SER A 92 22.95 -5.19 4.99
CA SER A 92 23.39 -4.83 6.33
C SER A 92 22.11 -4.65 7.16
N GLY A 93 21.88 -5.49 8.17
CA GLY A 93 20.71 -5.44 9.06
C GLY A 93 20.49 -4.08 9.75
N LYS A 94 21.34 -3.09 9.46
CA LYS A 94 21.15 -1.67 9.66
C LYS A 94 20.70 -1.02 8.34
N GLY A 95 19.48 -1.30 7.90
CA GLY A 95 18.88 -0.59 6.77
C GLY A 95 19.04 0.92 6.95
N LEU A 96 19.53 1.62 5.92
CA LEU A 96 19.62 3.08 5.91
C LEU A 96 18.25 3.64 6.30
N LYS A 97 18.13 4.18 7.52
CA LYS A 97 16.90 4.84 7.98
C LYS A 97 16.67 6.03 7.05
N ILE A 98 15.76 5.88 6.09
CA ILE A 98 15.29 6.99 5.25
C ILE A 98 14.85 8.09 6.22
N ARG A 99 15.60 9.19 6.27
CA ARG A 99 15.26 10.34 7.10
C ARG A 99 13.96 10.90 6.54
N LYS A 100 12.85 10.63 7.24
CA LYS A 100 11.56 11.25 6.91
C LYS A 100 11.76 12.77 6.90
N ARG A 101 11.47 13.42 5.77
CA ARG A 101 11.51 14.88 5.66
C ARG A 101 10.70 15.47 6.82
N LYS A 102 11.34 16.31 7.64
CA LYS A 102 10.65 17.10 8.67
C LYS A 102 9.96 18.26 7.95
N ARG A 103 8.75 18.03 7.43
CA ARG A 103 7.86 19.12 7.02
C ARG A 103 7.17 19.66 8.26
N GLU A 104 7.06 20.98 8.35
CA GLU A 104 6.22 21.61 9.37
C GLU A 104 4.78 21.13 9.23
N ARG A 105 4.12 20.91 10.37
CA ARG A 105 2.74 20.44 10.39
C ARG A 105 1.82 21.64 10.19
N VAL A 106 1.23 21.75 9.01
CA VAL A 106 0.23 22.77 8.67
C VAL A 106 -1.01 22.65 9.57
N TYR A 107 -1.40 21.43 9.91
CA TYR A 107 -2.54 21.13 10.78
C TYR A 107 -2.01 20.74 12.17
N GLY A 108 -2.07 21.72 13.08
CA GLY A 108 -1.67 21.57 14.48
C GLY A 108 -2.70 20.80 15.31
N GLU A 109 -2.49 20.81 16.63
CA GLU A 109 -3.32 20.08 17.60
C GLU A 109 -4.73 20.68 17.73
N GLU A 110 -4.85 22.00 17.66
CA GLU A 110 -6.15 22.68 17.72
C GLU A 110 -7.05 22.31 16.54
N VAL A 111 -6.49 22.25 15.32
CA VAL A 111 -7.25 21.81 14.13
C VAL A 111 -7.67 20.35 14.26
N PHE A 112 -6.81 19.50 14.83
CA PHE A 112 -7.17 18.12 15.11
C PHE A 112 -8.32 18.02 16.13
N ASN A 113 -8.28 18.80 17.21
CA ASN A 113 -9.35 18.82 18.22
C ASN A 113 -10.68 19.29 17.63
N ALA A 114 -10.68 20.36 16.84
CA ALA A 114 -11.86 20.84 16.14
C ALA A 114 -12.41 19.82 15.14
N LEU A 115 -11.53 19.12 14.43
CA LEU A 115 -11.93 18.05 13.51
C LEU A 115 -12.54 16.86 14.26
N VAL A 116 -12.02 16.51 15.45
CA VAL A 116 -12.59 15.45 16.30
C VAL A 116 -13.96 15.85 16.84
N TYR A 117 -14.15 17.11 17.24
CA TYR A 117 -15.43 17.65 17.67
C TYR A 117 -16.49 17.51 16.56
N LEU A 118 -16.19 18.00 15.35
CA LEU A 118 -17.10 17.90 14.20
C LEU A 118 -17.35 16.45 13.77
N TRP A 119 -16.31 15.60 13.82
CA TRP A 119 -16.44 14.18 13.49
C TRP A 119 -17.39 13.45 14.44
N LYS A 120 -17.30 13.71 15.75
CA LYS A 120 -18.23 13.16 16.75
C LYS A 120 -19.64 13.68 16.58
N MET A 121 -19.80 14.98 16.32
CA MET A 121 -21.11 15.60 16.06
C MET A 121 -21.81 14.98 14.84
N SER A 122 -21.04 14.58 13.83
CA SER A 122 -21.55 13.98 12.59
C SER A 122 -21.86 12.49 12.67
N ASP A 123 -21.87 11.88 13.86
CA ASP A 123 -21.94 10.42 14.03
C ASP A 123 -20.86 9.66 13.22
N TYR A 124 -19.63 10.20 13.27
CA TYR A 124 -18.43 9.54 12.77
C TYR A 124 -18.29 9.39 11.25
N LEU A 125 -18.77 10.36 10.44
CA LEU A 125 -18.63 10.35 8.98
C LEU A 125 -17.20 10.07 8.46
N CYS A 126 -17.13 9.43 7.29
CA CYS A 126 -15.86 9.24 6.56
C CYS A 126 -15.31 10.58 6.05
N GLY A 127 -13.99 10.71 5.81
CA GLY A 127 -13.36 11.99 5.49
C GLY A 127 -13.94 12.70 4.27
N LYS A 128 -14.44 11.96 3.28
CA LYS A 128 -15.14 12.52 2.11
C LYS A 128 -16.47 13.19 2.48
N ARG A 129 -17.32 12.51 3.27
CA ARG A 129 -18.62 13.04 3.70
C ARG A 129 -18.44 14.15 4.74
N LEU A 130 -17.50 13.96 5.66
CA LEU A 130 -17.17 14.97 6.68
C LEU A 130 -16.69 16.27 6.04
N ASN A 131 -15.91 16.23 4.95
CA ASN A 131 -15.48 17.44 4.25
C ASN A 131 -16.65 18.28 3.71
N VAL A 132 -17.68 17.64 3.16
CA VAL A 132 -18.88 18.32 2.66
C VAL A 132 -19.71 18.83 3.82
N TYR A 133 -19.96 17.96 4.81
CA TYR A 133 -20.71 18.29 6.03
C TYR A 133 -20.13 19.52 6.76
N MET A 134 -18.80 19.60 6.90
CA MET A 134 -18.15 20.73 7.57
C MET A 134 -18.43 22.08 6.89
N LYS A 135 -18.59 22.10 5.56
CA LYS A 135 -18.88 23.35 4.83
C LYS A 135 -20.26 23.90 5.13
N GLU A 136 -21.21 23.00 5.44
CA GLU A 136 -22.60 23.36 5.76
C GLU A 136 -22.79 23.65 7.26
N ILE A 137 -22.18 22.85 8.14
CA ILE A 137 -22.44 22.94 9.59
C ILE A 137 -21.67 24.08 10.27
N ILE A 138 -20.46 24.41 9.82
CA ILE A 138 -19.64 25.44 10.48
C ILE A 138 -20.35 26.81 10.51
N PRO A 139 -20.94 27.32 9.39
CA PRO A 139 -21.70 28.56 9.42
C PRO A 139 -22.89 28.54 10.39
N ILE A 140 -23.56 27.39 10.53
CA ILE A 140 -24.70 27.22 11.43
C ILE A 140 -24.22 27.29 12.89
N LEU A 141 -23.16 26.56 13.23
CA LEU A 141 -22.58 26.56 14.57
C LEU A 141 -22.07 27.94 14.99
N GLU A 142 -21.51 28.72 14.06
CA GLU A 142 -21.13 30.10 14.33
C GLU A 142 -22.34 30.98 14.65
N ASN A 143 -23.44 30.82 13.93
CA ASN A 143 -24.66 31.61 14.17
C ASN A 143 -25.26 31.35 15.56
N PHE A 144 -25.08 30.14 16.10
CA PHE A 144 -25.52 29.78 17.45
C PHE A 144 -24.44 29.95 18.53
N ASN A 145 -23.27 30.53 18.20
CA ASN A 145 -22.11 30.62 19.10
C ASN A 145 -21.63 29.27 19.68
N GLU A 146 -21.86 28.17 18.95
CA GLU A 146 -21.49 26.81 19.34
C GLU A 146 -20.17 26.34 18.71
N PHE A 147 -19.45 27.22 18.01
CA PHE A 147 -18.13 26.93 17.42
C PHE A 147 -17.00 27.57 18.26
N PRO A 148 -16.40 26.85 19.23
CA PRO A 148 -15.45 27.42 20.19
C PRO A 148 -14.02 27.58 19.65
N TYR A 149 -13.84 27.69 18.33
CA TYR A 149 -12.52 27.74 17.69
C TYR A 149 -12.29 29.06 16.94
N SER A 150 -11.02 29.44 16.79
CA SER A 150 -10.64 30.69 16.12
C SER A 150 -10.96 30.67 14.63
N LYS A 151 -11.09 31.87 14.03
CA LYS A 151 -11.30 32.06 12.60
C LYS A 151 -10.21 31.39 11.74
N GLU A 152 -8.97 31.39 12.21
CA GLU A 152 -7.85 30.73 11.53
C GLU A 152 -8.03 29.20 11.44
N ILE A 153 -8.56 28.58 12.51
CA ILE A 153 -8.85 27.13 12.52
C ILE A 153 -9.97 26.81 11.53
N LYS A 154 -11.01 27.63 11.48
CA LYS A 154 -12.09 27.49 10.50
C LYS A 154 -11.57 27.50 9.06
N GLU A 155 -10.72 28.46 8.72
CA GLU A 155 -10.13 28.54 7.37
C GLU A 155 -9.27 27.29 7.05
N LYS A 156 -8.53 26.78 8.04
CA LYS A 156 -7.79 25.51 7.92
C LYS A 156 -8.72 24.29 7.76
N LEU A 157 -9.86 24.26 8.44
CA LEU A 157 -10.85 23.18 8.32
C LEU A 157 -11.60 23.20 6.99
N LEU A 158 -11.89 24.38 6.44
CA LEU A 158 -12.57 24.52 5.15
C LEU A 158 -11.63 24.21 3.96
N SER A 159 -10.33 24.45 4.12
CA SER A 159 -9.31 24.19 3.09
C SER A 159 -8.76 22.76 3.10
N ILE A 160 -9.01 21.99 4.16
CA ILE A 160 -8.45 20.64 4.30
C ILE A 160 -9.02 19.67 3.24
N SER A 161 -8.16 18.78 2.72
CA SER A 161 -8.61 17.75 1.78
C SER A 161 -9.20 16.52 2.50
N PRO A 162 -10.14 15.78 1.88
CA PRO A 162 -10.71 14.55 2.44
C PRO A 162 -9.66 13.52 2.87
N ALA A 163 -8.60 13.33 2.07
CA ALA A 163 -7.53 12.39 2.39
C ALA A 163 -6.72 12.84 3.62
N THR A 164 -6.57 14.14 3.83
CA THR A 164 -5.87 14.67 5.01
C THR A 164 -6.72 14.51 6.26
N ILE A 165 -8.04 14.72 6.18
CA ILE A 165 -8.98 14.43 7.25
C ILE A 165 -8.82 12.99 7.74
N ASP A 166 -8.89 12.01 6.83
CA ASP A 166 -8.77 10.61 7.19
C ASP A 166 -7.41 10.26 7.79
N ARG A 167 -6.33 10.89 7.31
CA ARG A 167 -4.99 10.72 7.88
C ARG A 167 -4.85 11.31 9.29
N LEU A 168 -5.43 12.47 9.54
CA LEU A 168 -5.42 13.11 10.87
C LEU A 168 -6.26 12.31 11.87
N LEU A 169 -7.48 11.95 11.48
CA LEU A 169 -8.40 11.18 12.33
C LEU A 169 -8.01 9.72 12.48
N LYS A 170 -7.05 9.20 11.69
CA LYS A 170 -6.67 7.78 11.71
C LYS A 170 -6.39 7.27 13.12
N LYS A 171 -5.58 7.98 13.90
CA LYS A 171 -5.23 7.59 15.27
C LYS A 171 -6.46 7.52 16.18
N GLU A 172 -7.40 8.43 16.00
CA GLU A 172 -8.63 8.49 16.79
C GLU A 172 -9.60 7.37 16.36
N LYS A 173 -9.83 7.22 15.04
CA LYS A 173 -10.59 6.13 14.44
C LYS A 173 -10.09 4.76 14.90
N ASP A 174 -8.77 4.57 14.95
CA ASP A 174 -8.16 3.31 15.38
C ASP A 174 -8.40 2.99 16.87
N LYS A 175 -8.75 3.97 17.72
CA LYS A 175 -9.20 3.70 19.11
C LYS A 175 -10.61 3.13 19.17
N PHE A 176 -11.50 3.61 18.28
CA PHE A 176 -12.89 3.16 18.18
C PHE A 176 -13.03 1.88 17.35
N LYS A 177 -12.04 1.57 16.49
CA LYS A 177 -11.95 0.23 15.92
C LYS A 177 -11.83 -0.77 17.06
N LEU A 178 -12.78 -1.68 17.12
CA LEU A 178 -12.63 -2.86 17.94
C LEU A 178 -11.29 -3.52 17.60
N LYS A 179 -10.43 -3.69 18.62
CA LYS A 179 -9.10 -4.31 18.44
C LYS A 179 -9.20 -5.72 17.90
N MET A 180 -10.36 -6.36 18.09
CA MET A 180 -10.76 -7.48 17.28
C MET A 180 -11.21 -6.92 15.94
N LYS A 181 -10.40 -7.10 14.88
CA LYS A 181 -10.96 -7.21 13.53
C LYS A 181 -12.21 -8.05 13.72
N GLY A 182 -13.40 -7.50 13.47
CA GLY A 182 -14.65 -8.21 13.69
C GLY A 182 -14.44 -9.63 13.19
N LYS A 183 -14.80 -10.64 13.97
CA LYS A 183 -14.86 -11.99 13.43
C LYS A 183 -15.83 -11.87 12.27
N THR A 184 -15.32 -11.68 11.06
CA THR A 184 -16.17 -11.62 9.88
C THR A 184 -16.96 -12.91 9.94
N LEU A 185 -18.29 -12.79 9.93
CA LEU A 185 -19.17 -13.96 9.95
C LEU A 185 -18.73 -14.94 8.85
N THR A 186 -18.25 -14.38 7.75
CA THR A 186 -17.57 -15.07 6.65
C THR A 186 -16.05 -14.89 6.73
N LYS A 187 -15.30 -15.96 6.98
CA LYS A 187 -13.87 -15.94 6.60
C LYS A 187 -13.83 -16.09 5.09
N PRO A 188 -13.10 -15.24 4.33
CA PRO A 188 -12.87 -15.53 2.92
C PRO A 188 -12.15 -16.88 2.86
N GLY A 189 -12.89 -17.92 2.52
CA GLY A 189 -12.34 -19.26 2.44
C GLY A 189 -11.31 -19.32 1.34
N THR A 190 -10.34 -20.21 1.47
CA THR A 190 -9.52 -20.70 0.34
C THR A 190 -10.35 -21.53 -0.65
N LEU A 191 -11.68 -21.54 -0.51
CA LEU A 191 -12.57 -22.38 -1.27
C LEU A 191 -12.56 -21.96 -2.74
N LEU A 192 -12.52 -23.00 -3.56
CA LEU A 192 -12.64 -23.04 -5.01
C LEU A 192 -13.99 -22.49 -5.52
N LYS A 193 -14.50 -21.35 -5.01
CA LYS A 193 -15.78 -20.75 -5.46
C LYS A 193 -15.77 -20.57 -6.98
N HIS A 194 -14.61 -20.22 -7.55
CA HIS A 194 -14.40 -20.11 -9.00
C HIS A 194 -14.25 -21.45 -9.73
N SER A 195 -13.95 -22.54 -9.00
CA SER A 195 -13.65 -23.86 -9.59
C SER A 195 -14.81 -24.85 -9.45
N ILE A 196 -15.83 -24.51 -8.66
CA ILE A 196 -17.11 -25.23 -8.62
C ILE A 196 -18.11 -24.37 -9.41
N PRO A 197 -18.38 -24.68 -10.69
CA PRO A 197 -19.37 -23.94 -11.46
C PRO A 197 -20.74 -24.10 -10.80
N ILE A 198 -21.34 -22.98 -10.40
CA ILE A 198 -22.72 -22.97 -9.90
C ILE A 198 -23.61 -23.28 -11.10
N ARG A 199 -24.22 -24.48 -11.11
CA ARG A 199 -25.17 -24.87 -12.14
C ARG A 199 -26.54 -24.24 -11.84
N THR A 200 -26.73 -23.02 -12.29
CA THR A 200 -28.06 -22.38 -12.33
C THR A 200 -28.83 -22.83 -13.57
N PHE A 201 -30.16 -22.70 -13.56
CA PHE A 201 -31.04 -23.06 -14.69
C PHE A 201 -30.76 -22.18 -15.93
N SER A 202 -30.14 -21.02 -15.73
CA SER A 202 -29.54 -20.14 -16.71
C SER A 202 -28.02 -20.13 -16.55
N GLU A 203 -27.27 -19.95 -17.64
CA GLU A 203 -25.83 -19.72 -17.54
C GLU A 203 -25.57 -18.38 -16.85
N TRP A 204 -24.64 -18.37 -15.89
CA TRP A 204 -24.25 -17.18 -15.17
C TRP A 204 -23.65 -16.13 -16.13
N ASN A 205 -24.27 -14.96 -16.26
CA ASN A 205 -23.86 -13.93 -17.20
C ASN A 205 -23.65 -12.57 -16.52
N GLU A 206 -22.39 -12.18 -16.31
CA GLU A 206 -22.02 -10.90 -15.69
C GLU A 206 -22.21 -9.68 -16.62
N LYS A 207 -22.56 -9.90 -17.89
CA LYS A 207 -22.67 -8.85 -18.90
C LYS A 207 -24.08 -8.31 -19.10
N GLU A 208 -25.07 -8.83 -18.36
CA GLU A 208 -26.45 -8.34 -18.41
C GLU A 208 -27.05 -8.22 -17.00
N PRO A 209 -27.97 -7.26 -16.77
CA PRO A 209 -28.70 -7.18 -15.51
C PRO A 209 -29.55 -8.43 -15.24
N GLY A 210 -29.71 -8.77 -13.97
CA GLY A 210 -30.53 -9.91 -13.50
C GLY A 210 -29.77 -10.91 -12.65
N PHE A 211 -28.46 -10.77 -12.51
CA PHE A 211 -27.60 -11.61 -11.68
C PHE A 211 -27.12 -10.81 -10.47
N VAL A 212 -27.54 -11.23 -9.28
CA VAL A 212 -27.27 -10.50 -8.04
C VAL A 212 -26.37 -11.29 -7.09
N GLU A 213 -25.43 -10.59 -6.46
CA GLU A 213 -24.79 -11.05 -5.23
C GLU A 213 -25.60 -10.55 -4.03
N VAL A 214 -25.86 -11.46 -3.10
CA VAL A 214 -26.61 -11.18 -1.88
C VAL A 214 -25.71 -11.45 -0.68
N ASP A 215 -25.55 -10.46 0.19
CA ASP A 215 -24.76 -10.58 1.42
C ASP A 215 -25.53 -10.06 2.63
N LEU A 216 -25.19 -10.55 3.82
CA LEU A 216 -25.76 -10.09 5.09
C LEU A 216 -24.70 -9.32 5.88
N VAL A 217 -25.01 -8.05 6.17
CA VAL A 217 -24.19 -7.19 7.03
C VAL A 217 -24.75 -7.18 8.44
N GLY A 218 -24.01 -7.79 9.36
CA GLY A 218 -24.30 -7.74 10.79
C GLY A 218 -23.86 -6.40 11.40
N HIS A 219 -24.77 -5.76 12.13
CA HIS A 219 -24.50 -4.53 12.89
C HIS A 219 -24.16 -4.82 14.36
N ASP A 220 -23.55 -5.96 14.65
CA ASP A 220 -23.20 -6.43 15.99
C ASP A 220 -21.89 -5.83 16.52
N GLY A 221 -21.17 -5.06 15.68
CA GLY A 221 -19.88 -4.49 16.05
C GLY A 221 -18.86 -5.57 16.44
N GLY A 222 -19.00 -6.81 15.94
CA GLY A 222 -18.13 -7.93 16.29
C GLY A 222 -18.35 -8.51 17.69
N ASN A 223 -19.41 -8.11 18.41
CA ASN A 223 -19.84 -8.73 19.64
C ASN A 223 -21.21 -9.39 19.43
N LEU A 224 -21.24 -10.71 19.33
CA LEU A 224 -22.47 -11.49 19.09
C LEU A 224 -23.38 -11.62 20.33
N ARG A 225 -23.08 -10.96 21.46
CA ARG A 225 -23.89 -11.03 22.68
C ARG A 225 -24.88 -9.86 22.72
N GLY A 226 -26.14 -10.11 22.37
CA GLY A 226 -27.22 -9.11 22.41
C GLY A 226 -28.19 -9.26 21.24
N GLU A 227 -29.08 -8.27 21.11
CA GLU A 227 -29.95 -8.09 19.95
C GLU A 227 -29.30 -7.11 18.97
N PHE A 228 -29.25 -7.48 17.69
CA PHE A 228 -28.60 -6.67 16.64
C PHE A 228 -29.42 -6.70 15.36
N LEU A 229 -29.27 -5.63 14.57
CA LEU A 229 -29.84 -5.55 13.24
C LEU A 229 -28.94 -6.27 12.23
N TYR A 230 -29.57 -6.86 11.22
CA TYR A 230 -28.90 -7.38 10.04
C TYR A 230 -29.49 -6.69 8.81
N SER A 231 -28.63 -6.14 7.97
CA SER A 231 -29.01 -5.61 6.66
C SER A 231 -28.75 -6.68 5.60
N LEU A 232 -29.73 -6.88 4.72
CA LEU A 232 -29.57 -7.70 3.51
C LEU A 232 -29.19 -6.78 2.37
N ASP A 233 -27.96 -6.92 1.88
CA ASP A 233 -27.46 -6.18 0.74
C ASP A 233 -27.62 -7.04 -0.51
N VAL A 234 -28.18 -6.45 -1.57
CA VAL A 234 -28.40 -7.09 -2.87
C VAL A 234 -27.77 -6.19 -3.92
N THR A 235 -26.76 -6.70 -4.60
CA THR A 235 -26.03 -5.98 -5.65
C THR A 235 -26.12 -6.74 -6.95
N ASP A 236 -26.65 -6.09 -8.00
CA ASP A 236 -26.57 -6.63 -9.36
C ASP A 236 -25.14 -6.51 -9.89
N ILE A 237 -24.60 -7.59 -10.42
CA ILE A 237 -23.19 -7.70 -10.83
C ILE A 237 -22.88 -6.80 -12.02
N HIS A 238 -23.85 -6.60 -12.91
CA HIS A 238 -23.67 -5.79 -14.11
C HIS A 238 -23.78 -4.30 -13.81
N THR A 239 -24.75 -3.89 -13.00
CA THR A 239 -25.00 -2.46 -12.73
C THR A 239 -24.17 -1.90 -11.57
N GLY A 240 -23.76 -2.74 -10.62
CA GLY A 240 -22.94 -2.37 -9.47
C GLY A 240 -23.71 -1.76 -8.31
#